data_AF-A0AAV4ENE8-F1
#
_entry.id   AF-A0AAV4ENE8-F1
#
_cell.length_a   1.000
_cell.length_b   1.000
_cell.length_c   1.000
_cell.angle_alpha   90.00
_cell.angle_beta   90.00
_cell.angle_gamma   90.00
#
_symmetry.space_group_name_H-M   'P 1'
#
loop_
_entity.id
_entity.type
_entity.pdbx_description
1 polymer ?
#
loop_
_entity_poly.entity_id
_entity_poly.type
_entity_poly.pdbx_seq_one_letter_code
_entity_poly.pdbx_strand_id
1 'polypeptide(L)'
;MPKVYTPAELAEAVRRVRAGEIIQNKASLDYKIPKMTLSDNVNGKVSSSSPGCKPVLSDEQESTFARVLIDLADQGFGLPKGLVKVKVAPPPRTGLLVRAGIRAS
;
A
#
# COMPACT_ATOMS: atom_id res chain seq x y z
N MET A 1 -7.89 18.34 13.85
CA MET A 1 -8.26 17.03 13.27
C MET A 1 -7.77 17.01 11.82
N PRO A 2 -6.86 16.10 11.42
CA PRO A 2 -6.55 15.94 10.00
C PRO A 2 -7.82 15.48 9.27
N LYS A 3 -8.21 16.19 8.21
CA LYS A 3 -9.42 15.87 7.45
C LYS A 3 -9.13 14.60 6.63
N VAL A 4 -9.86 13.53 6.91
CA VAL A 4 -9.80 12.29 6.12
C VAL A 4 -10.59 12.53 4.85
N TYR A 5 -9.93 12.51 3.70
CA TYR A 5 -10.59 12.56 2.39
C TYR A 5 -11.14 11.18 2.05
N THR A 6 -12.26 11.13 1.34
CA THR A 6 -12.83 9.88 0.87
C THR A 6 -12.08 9.36 -0.35
N PRO A 7 -12.06 8.03 -0.59
CA PRO A 7 -11.46 7.47 -1.80
C PRO A 7 -12.15 7.97 -3.09
N ALA A 8 -13.44 8.31 -3.03
CA ALA A 8 -14.19 8.88 -4.14
C ALA A 8 -13.69 10.29 -4.52
N GLU A 9 -13.50 11.16 -3.53
CA GLU A 9 -12.94 12.52 -3.74
C GLU A 9 -11.52 12.45 -4.30
N LEU A 10 -10.70 11.50 -3.83
CA LEU A 10 -9.36 11.27 -4.36
C LEU A 10 -9.40 10.86 -5.84
N ALA A 11 -10.27 9.91 -6.20
CA ALA A 11 -10.41 9.44 -7.58
C ALA A 11 -10.86 10.57 -8.51
N GLU A 12 -11.81 11.40 -8.07
CA GLU A 12 -12.28 12.54 -8.86
C GLU A 12 -11.18 13.60 -9.05
N ALA A 13 -10.47 13.96 -7.98
CA ALA A 13 -9.38 14.92 -8.03
C ALA A 13 -8.26 14.45 -8.97
N VAL A 14 -7.86 13.18 -8.90
CA VAL A 14 -6.84 12.59 -9.78
C VAL A 14 -7.31 12.61 -11.24
N ARG A 15 -8.59 12.30 -11.51
CA ARG A 15 -9.15 12.34 -12.86
C ARG A 15 -9.07 13.73 -13.47
N ARG A 16 -9.51 14.77 -12.75
CA ARG A 16 -9.49 16.16 -13.24
C ARG A 16 -8.07 16.68 -13.46
N VAL A 17 -7.13 16.30 -12.60
CA VAL A 17 -5.71 16.65 -12.75
C VAL A 17 -5.10 15.94 -13.97
N ARG A 18 -5.40 14.66 -14.20
CA ARG A 18 -4.93 13.92 -15.39
C ARG A 18 -5.52 14.47 -16.69
N ALA A 19 -6.78 14.92 -16.66
CA ALA A 19 -7.44 15.56 -17.78
C ALA A 19 -6.91 16.98 -18.08
N GLY A 20 -6.08 17.56 -17.20
CA GLY A 20 -5.54 18.92 -17.36
C GLY A 20 -6.54 20.04 -17.03
N GLU A 21 -7.71 19.70 -16.47
CA GLU A 21 -8.75 20.68 -16.12
C GLU A 21 -8.33 21.60 -14.96
N ILE A 22 -7.57 21.05 -14.01
CA ILE A 22 -7.07 21.75 -12.82
C ILE A 22 -5.62 21.38 -12.52
N ILE A 23 -4.85 22.36 -12.02
CA ILE A 23 -3.50 22.13 -11.51
C ILE A 23 -3.53 21.42 -10.16
N GLN A 24 -2.49 20.61 -9.86
CA GLN A 24 -2.37 19.85 -8.61
C GLN A 24 -2.53 20.72 -7.35
N ASN A 25 -2.05 21.97 -7.39
CA ASN A 25 -2.13 22.88 -6.25
C ASN A 25 -3.58 23.32 -5.98
N LYS A 26 -4.36 23.56 -7.04
CA LYS A 26 -5.77 23.91 -6.95
C LYS A 26 -6.60 22.72 -6.46
N ALA A 27 -6.34 21.53 -7.01
CA ALA A 27 -6.95 20.29 -6.53
C ALA A 27 -6.66 20.03 -5.03
N SER A 28 -5.45 20.36 -4.55
CA SER A 28 -5.09 20.21 -3.14
C SER A 28 -5.94 21.11 -2.23
N LEU A 29 -6.21 22.36 -2.65
CA LEU A 29 -7.03 23.30 -1.90
C LEU A 29 -8.52 22.93 -1.96
N ASP A 30 -9.03 22.59 -3.14
CA ASP A 30 -10.45 22.32 -3.39
C ASP A 30 -10.89 21.04 -2.67
N TYR A 31 -10.13 19.95 -2.81
CA TYR A 31 -10.45 18.65 -2.23
C TYR A 31 -9.81 18.45 -0.84
N LYS A 32 -8.99 19.40 -0.37
CA LYS A 32 -8.23 19.31 0.89
C LYS A 32 -7.35 18.05 0.99
N ILE A 33 -6.84 17.59 -0.16
CA ILE A 33 -5.96 16.42 -0.26
C ILE A 33 -4.51 16.92 -0.29
N PRO A 34 -3.57 16.32 0.47
CA PRO A 34 -2.17 16.71 0.40
C PRO A 34 -1.60 16.61 -1.03
N LYS A 35 -0.83 17.62 -1.43
CA LYS A 35 -0.23 17.68 -2.77
C LYS A 35 0.64 16.46 -3.09
N MET A 36 1.36 15.93 -2.09
CA MET A 36 2.15 14.70 -2.25
C MET A 36 1.27 13.50 -2.62
N THR A 37 0.15 13.32 -1.92
CA THR A 37 -0.83 12.26 -2.21
C THR A 37 -1.36 12.37 -3.65
N LEU A 38 -1.73 13.58 -4.09
CA LEU A 38 -2.17 13.79 -5.48
C LEU A 38 -1.06 13.46 -6.48
N SER A 39 0.17 13.93 -6.22
CA SER A 39 1.33 13.65 -7.06
C SER A 39 1.63 12.16 -7.18
N ASP A 40 1.58 11.41 -6.07
CA ASP A 40 1.88 9.98 -6.07
C ASP A 40 0.83 9.17 -6.85
N ASN A 41 -0.45 9.56 -6.78
CA ASN A 41 -1.53 8.93 -7.55
C ASN A 41 -1.51 9.33 -9.04
N VAL A 42 -1.19 10.59 -9.35
CA VAL A 42 -1.08 11.07 -10.73
C VAL A 42 0.10 10.40 -11.44
N ASN A 43 1.26 10.31 -10.78
CA ASN A 43 2.47 9.71 -11.31
C ASN A 43 2.49 8.17 -11.23
N GLY A 44 1.44 7.54 -10.68
CA GLY A 44 1.34 6.08 -10.59
C GLY A 44 2.29 5.43 -9.59
N LYS A 45 2.84 6.19 -8.63
CA LYS A 45 3.67 5.67 -7.54
C LYS A 45 2.87 4.83 -6.54
N VAL A 46 1.58 5.15 -6.38
CA VAL A 46 0.65 4.32 -5.61
C VAL A 46 0.16 3.20 -6.53
N SER A 47 0.97 2.16 -6.71
CA SER A 47 0.50 0.90 -7.30
C SER A 47 -0.24 0.09 -6.25
N SER A 48 -1.25 -0.68 -6.67
CA SER A 48 -1.87 -1.73 -5.85
C SER A 48 -0.85 -2.78 -5.37
N SER A 49 0.27 -2.89 -6.09
CA SER A 49 1.44 -3.65 -5.68
C SER A 49 2.23 -2.83 -4.64
N SER A 50 2.33 -3.37 -3.43
CA SER A 50 3.19 -2.85 -2.36
C SER A 50 4.61 -2.55 -2.87
N PRO A 51 5.30 -1.50 -2.39
CA PRO A 51 6.67 -1.16 -2.80
C PRO A 51 7.74 -2.16 -2.29
N GLY A 52 7.35 -3.40 -2.01
CA GLY A 52 8.21 -4.51 -1.63
C GLY A 52 8.59 -5.41 -2.81
N CYS A 53 9.16 -6.58 -2.49
CA CYS A 53 9.49 -7.59 -3.49
C CYS A 53 8.27 -7.95 -4.33
N LYS A 54 8.47 -8.04 -5.65
CA LYS A 54 7.44 -8.55 -6.56
C LYS A 54 7.07 -9.96 -6.12
N PRO A 55 5.78 -10.30 -6.02
CA PRO A 55 5.36 -11.65 -5.69
C PRO A 55 5.94 -12.62 -6.73
N VAL A 56 6.36 -13.79 -6.25
CA VAL A 56 6.93 -14.86 -7.10
C VAL A 56 5.86 -15.47 -7.99
N LEU A 57 4.61 -15.45 -7.52
CA LEU A 57 3.44 -15.96 -8.21
C LEU A 57 2.64 -14.79 -8.79
N SER A 58 1.96 -15.03 -9.91
CA SER A 58 0.97 -14.07 -10.42
C SER A 58 -0.31 -14.10 -9.59
N ASP A 59 -1.12 -13.04 -9.66
CA ASP A 59 -2.40 -12.94 -8.95
C ASP A 59 -3.33 -14.13 -9.25
N GLU A 60 -3.30 -14.62 -10.50
CA GLU A 60 -4.07 -15.80 -10.94
C GLU A 60 -3.56 -17.11 -10.30
N GLN A 61 -2.23 -17.26 -10.21
CA GLN A 61 -1.60 -18.41 -9.58
C GLN A 61 -1.85 -18.43 -8.08
N GLU A 62 -1.74 -17.28 -7.41
CA GLU A 62 -2.07 -17.15 -5.99
C GLU A 62 -3.53 -17.49 -5.72
N SER A 63 -4.45 -17.01 -6.56
CA SER A 63 -5.89 -17.30 -6.44
C SER A 63 -6.19 -18.80 -6.60
N THR A 64 -5.53 -19.44 -7.57
CA THR A 64 -5.67 -20.89 -7.80
C THR A 64 -5.11 -21.67 -6.61
N PHE A 65 -3.92 -21.29 -6.13
CA PHE A 65 -3.28 -21.93 -4.99
C PHE A 65 -4.11 -21.79 -3.71
N ALA A 66 -4.68 -20.60 -3.45
CA ALA A 66 -5.55 -20.36 -2.32
C ALA A 66 -6.80 -21.26 -2.34
N ARG A 67 -7.45 -21.43 -3.50
CA ARG A 67 -8.60 -22.33 -3.65
C ARG A 67 -8.24 -23.78 -3.33
N VAL A 68 -7.14 -24.27 -3.90
CA VAL A 68 -6.67 -25.64 -3.61
C VAL A 68 -6.39 -25.82 -2.12
N LEU A 69 -5.80 -24.83 -1.44
CA LEU A 69 -5.57 -24.91 0.01
C LEU A 69 -6.86 -24.98 0.81
N ILE A 70 -7.90 -24.26 0.41
CA ILE A 70 -9.23 -24.30 1.04
C ILE A 70 -9.87 -25.68 0.83
N ASP A 71 -9.89 -26.17 -0.41
CA ASP A 71 -10.48 -27.47 -0.75
C ASP A 71 -9.81 -28.62 0.02
N LEU A 72 -8.47 -28.57 0.15
CA LEU A 72 -7.70 -29.55 0.91
C LEU A 72 -8.02 -29.48 2.42
N ALA A 73 -8.17 -28.27 2.96
CA ALA A 73 -8.54 -28.09 4.36
C ALA A 73 -9.95 -28.65 4.65
N ASP A 74 -10.91 -28.40 3.75
CA ASP A 74 -12.29 -28.91 3.86
C ASP A 74 -12.35 -30.44 3.74
N GLN A 75 -11.49 -31.03 2.92
CA GLN A 75 -11.34 -32.49 2.79
C GLN A 75 -10.62 -33.15 3.98
N GLY A 76 -10.22 -32.39 4.99
CA GLY A 76 -9.57 -32.90 6.19
C GLY A 76 -8.08 -33.19 6.00
N PHE A 77 -7.47 -32.79 4.88
CA PHE A 77 -6.03 -32.76 4.75
C PHE A 77 -5.50 -31.58 5.56
N GLY A 78 -5.14 -31.84 6.81
CA GLY A 78 -4.43 -30.88 7.64
C GLY A 78 -3.20 -30.39 6.91
N LEU A 79 -3.06 -29.07 6.75
CA LEU A 79 -1.88 -28.47 6.13
C LEU A 79 -0.64 -29.02 6.85
N PRO A 80 0.32 -29.64 6.13
CA PRO A 80 1.50 -30.19 6.78
C PRO A 80 2.21 -29.06 7.53
N LYS A 81 2.54 -29.29 8.80
CA LYS A 81 3.34 -28.35 9.59
C LYS A 81 4.65 -28.08 8.82
N GLY A 82 4.75 -26.91 8.19
CA GLY A 82 5.91 -26.49 7.40
C GLY A 82 5.74 -26.43 5.88
N LEU A 83 4.54 -26.68 5.32
CA LEU A 83 4.29 -26.52 3.87
C LEU A 83 4.36 -25.04 3.44
N VAL A 84 3.95 -24.13 4.31
CA VAL A 84 4.12 -22.68 4.14
C VAL A 84 5.29 -22.21 5.00
N LYS A 85 6.52 -22.50 4.56
CA LYS A 85 7.71 -21.80 5.09
C LYS A 85 7.87 -20.48 4.35
N VAL A 86 7.02 -19.49 4.66
CA VAL A 86 7.34 -18.11 4.29
C VAL A 86 8.52 -17.71 5.18
N LYS A 87 9.71 -17.62 4.59
CA LYS A 87 10.81 -16.88 5.22
C LYS A 87 10.42 -15.41 5.20
N VAL A 88 9.69 -14.97 6.21
CA VAL A 88 9.55 -13.55 6.50
C VAL A 88 10.95 -13.09 6.92
N ALA A 89 11.66 -12.40 6.03
CA ALA A 89 12.84 -11.68 6.45
C ALA A 89 12.38 -10.66 7.50
N PRO A 90 13.04 -10.58 8.68
CA PRO A 90 12.68 -9.56 9.65
C PRO A 90 12.78 -8.19 8.95
N PRO A 91 11.80 -7.29 9.15
CA PRO A 91 11.90 -5.95 8.58
C PRO A 91 13.24 -5.36 8.98
N PRO A 92 13.94 -4.62 8.08
CA PRO A 92 15.16 -3.96 8.45
C PRO A 92 14.86 -3.11 9.67
N ARG A 93 15.58 -3.35 10.78
CA ARG A 93 15.47 -2.52 11.98
C ARG A 93 15.84 -1.11 11.55
N THR A 94 14.84 -0.29 11.25
CA THR A 94 15.02 1.14 11.04
C THR A 94 15.60 1.64 12.35
N GLY A 95 16.90 1.95 12.33
CA GLY A 95 17.61 2.43 13.50
C GLY A 95 16.84 3.59 14.08
N LEU A 96 16.32 3.40 15.30
CA LEU A 96 15.81 4.48 16.11
C LEU A 96 17.04 5.34 16.45
N LEU A 97 17.34 6.32 15.60
CA LEU A 97 18.25 7.41 15.91
C LEU A 97 17.57 8.23 17.00
N VAL A 98 17.78 7.81 18.26
CA VAL A 98 17.52 8.63 19.43
C VAL A 98 18.44 9.84 19.31
N ARG A 99 17.88 10.95 18.81
CA ARG A 99 18.53 12.26 18.90
C ARG A 99 18.63 12.61 20.39
N ALA A 100 19.78 12.34 20.98
CA ALA A 100 20.16 12.94 22.25
C ALA A 100 20.30 14.46 22.05
N GLY A 101 19.22 15.17 22.34
CA GLY A 101 19.21 16.62 22.49
C GLY A 101 18.74 16.96 23.89
N ILE A 102 19.67 17.10 24.82
CA ILE A 102 19.45 17.90 26.04
C ILE A 102 20.53 18.97 26.06
N ARG A 103 20.15 20.17 25.63
CA ARG A 103 20.71 21.43 26.12
C ARG A 103 19.76 21.94 27.20
N ALA A 104 20.29 22.10 28.42
CA ALA A 104 19.79 23.01 29.44
C ALA A 104 21.07 23.70 29.96
N SER A 105 21.28 24.95 29.54
CA SER A 105 21.21 26.15 30.37
C SER A 105 22.48 26.37 31.17
#